data_AF-A0A4P0YGS7-F1
#
_entry.id   AF-A0A4P0YGS7-F1
#
_cell.length_a   1.000
_cell.length_b   1.000
_cell.length_c   1.000
_cell.angle_alpha   90.00
_cell.angle_beta   90.00
_cell.angle_gamma   90.00
#
_symmetry.space_group_name_H-M   'P 1'
#
loop_
_entity.id
_entity.type
_entity.pdbx_description
1 polymer ?
#
loop_
_entity_poly.entity_id
_entity_poly.type
_entity_poly.pdbx_seq_one_letter_code
_entity_poly.pdbx_strand_id
1 'polypeptide(L)'
;MVPSTFLRSKPARCLPVLLATLIFAGCGTHTQDQSAAFMQGTSQANSSFYLQQMQQSTNDSKTNWQLLAIRALLQEGKKQQAIDLFNQLPANLNSTQAREQSLLAVEVKLAQNDYQAARNLLAKIDPTNLEQPQQARYWQAQIDASQGKPSLTLLRALIAQQPLLSDAKQRQKNIDATWQALTSMPQDQANALVINADENILQGWLDLQRMWFDNRNDPTLLKAGVKDWQTRYPQNPGAKMLPTALVNMQNYKPASINKIALFLPLNGQASIFGRTIQQGFEAAKNGAPSVTGSAVPAQVAQAANVSGNDDVVSPSQAEISDLTATGSRADPVQAPTQDQAAPAAEPAAQAPATSTTPQTTASPATQPVTAPAAQPQPVVATAANPSAELKIYDTTSQPISQLLAQAQQDGATLVVGPLLKENVEEVIKSNTPLNVLALNQPEKVESRANLCYFALSPEDEARDAARHIHQQGKQTPLLLVRAARWAIVWLALLPTSG
;
A
#
# COMPACT_ATOMS: atom_id res chain seq x y z
N MET A 1 -37.18 -112.88 -9.99
CA MET A 1 -38.55 -112.94 -9.43
C MET A 1 -38.85 -111.59 -8.76
N VAL A 2 -39.60 -110.73 -9.47
CA VAL A 2 -40.75 -109.83 -9.09
C VAL A 2 -40.85 -109.28 -7.64
N PRO A 3 -41.37 -108.05 -7.32
CA PRO A 3 -41.89 -106.94 -8.17
C PRO A 3 -41.38 -105.51 -7.85
N SER A 4 -41.81 -104.57 -8.72
CA SER A 4 -41.82 -103.10 -8.62
C SER A 4 -42.91 -102.53 -7.69
N THR A 5 -42.73 -101.30 -7.18
CA THR A 5 -43.78 -100.25 -7.18
C THR A 5 -43.18 -98.84 -7.22
N PHE A 6 -43.73 -98.01 -8.10
CA PHE A 6 -43.45 -96.58 -8.29
C PHE A 6 -44.23 -95.73 -7.28
N LEU A 7 -43.69 -94.56 -6.91
CA LEU A 7 -44.51 -93.36 -6.67
C LEU A 7 -43.70 -92.09 -6.96
N ARG A 8 -44.36 -91.18 -7.66
CA ARG A 8 -43.87 -89.96 -8.33
C ARG A 8 -44.39 -88.77 -7.53
N SER A 9 -43.54 -87.86 -7.04
CA SER A 9 -43.93 -86.46 -6.77
C SER A 9 -42.72 -85.52 -6.65
N LYS A 10 -42.67 -84.52 -7.53
CA LYS A 10 -42.10 -83.17 -7.28
C LYS A 10 -43.30 -82.30 -6.84
N PRO A 11 -43.16 -81.12 -6.17
CA PRO A 11 -42.00 -80.22 -6.15
C PRO A 11 -41.61 -79.73 -4.72
N ALA A 12 -40.33 -79.47 -4.46
CA ALA A 12 -39.73 -78.13 -4.47
C ALA A 12 -40.60 -77.02 -3.85
N ARG A 13 -40.26 -76.62 -2.60
CA ARG A 13 -40.16 -75.23 -2.10
C ARG A 13 -39.92 -75.30 -0.59
N CYS A 14 -39.18 -74.33 -0.06
CA CYS A 14 -38.89 -74.10 1.37
C CYS A 14 -37.62 -74.73 1.97
N LEU A 15 -36.58 -75.00 1.17
CA LEU A 15 -35.22 -75.16 1.69
C LEU A 15 -34.16 -74.09 1.30
N PRO A 16 -34.47 -72.94 0.64
CA PRO A 16 -33.48 -71.88 0.45
C PRO A 16 -33.68 -70.66 1.38
N VAL A 17 -34.52 -70.75 2.43
CA VAL A 17 -34.82 -69.57 3.28
C VAL A 17 -33.97 -69.50 4.55
N LEU A 18 -33.36 -70.61 5.01
CA LEU A 18 -32.50 -70.61 6.21
C LEU A 18 -31.00 -70.49 5.92
N LEU A 19 -30.58 -70.47 4.65
CA LEU A 19 -29.17 -70.22 4.26
C LEU A 19 -28.95 -68.84 3.61
N ALA A 20 -30.00 -68.00 3.53
CA ALA A 20 -29.91 -66.62 3.02
C ALA A 20 -29.80 -65.57 4.13
N THR A 21 -30.03 -65.93 5.40
CA THR A 21 -29.92 -65.01 6.55
C THR A 21 -28.51 -64.93 7.15
N LEU A 22 -27.56 -65.76 6.71
CA LEU A 22 -26.17 -65.76 7.18
C LEU A 22 -25.16 -65.13 6.19
N ILE A 23 -25.63 -64.66 5.02
CA ILE A 23 -24.80 -63.95 4.03
C ILE A 23 -25.06 -62.43 4.01
N PHE A 24 -26.00 -61.92 4.82
CA PHE A 24 -26.24 -60.48 4.97
C PHE A 24 -25.56 -59.82 6.18
N ALA A 25 -24.79 -60.57 6.98
CA ALA A 25 -23.99 -60.03 8.09
C ALA A 25 -22.48 -59.97 7.77
N GLY A 26 -22.11 -59.85 6.48
CA GLY A 26 -20.71 -59.87 6.01
C GLY A 26 -20.31 -58.70 5.11
N CYS A 27 -21.21 -57.79 4.75
CA CYS A 27 -20.84 -56.54 4.10
C CYS A 27 -20.66 -55.46 5.17
N GLY A 28 -19.58 -55.56 5.94
CA GLY A 28 -18.99 -54.39 6.54
C GLY A 28 -18.47 -53.52 5.40
N THR A 29 -19.33 -52.67 4.83
CA THR A 29 -18.89 -51.58 3.97
C THR A 29 -18.07 -50.64 4.85
N HIS A 30 -16.75 -50.88 4.91
CA HIS A 30 -15.81 -49.82 5.23
C HIS A 30 -15.99 -48.77 4.13
N THR A 31 -16.92 -47.85 4.35
CA THR A 31 -17.00 -46.61 3.60
C THR A 31 -15.65 -45.94 3.81
N GLN A 32 -14.84 -45.93 2.75
CA GLN A 32 -13.52 -45.35 2.79
C GLN A 32 -13.69 -43.87 3.14
N ASP A 33 -13.28 -43.47 4.34
CA ASP A 33 -13.44 -42.11 4.84
C ASP A 33 -12.65 -41.16 3.95
N GLN A 34 -13.35 -40.46 3.05
CA GLN A 34 -12.74 -39.51 2.13
C GLN A 34 -12.21 -38.27 2.83
N SER A 35 -12.68 -37.97 4.05
CA SER A 35 -12.29 -36.78 4.79
C SER A 35 -10.79 -36.72 5.08
N ALA A 36 -10.12 -37.87 5.19
CA ALA A 36 -8.67 -37.95 5.41
C ALA A 36 -7.86 -37.28 4.28
N ALA A 37 -8.24 -37.50 3.01
CA ALA A 37 -7.57 -36.90 1.86
C ALA A 37 -7.75 -35.37 1.82
N PHE A 38 -8.96 -34.89 2.15
CA PHE A 38 -9.23 -33.45 2.26
C PHE A 38 -8.48 -32.82 3.45
N MET A 39 -8.38 -33.52 4.58
CA MET A 39 -7.62 -33.06 5.76
C MET A 39 -6.14 -32.88 5.44
N GLN A 40 -5.56 -33.81 4.69
CA GLN A 40 -4.18 -33.75 4.18
C GLN A 40 -3.97 -32.69 3.09
N GLY A 41 -5.04 -32.06 2.60
CA GLY A 41 -4.96 -31.00 1.59
C GLY A 41 -4.70 -31.49 0.16
N THR A 42 -4.83 -32.79 -0.12
CA THR A 42 -4.72 -33.35 -1.49
C THR A 42 -5.96 -33.07 -2.34
N SER A 43 -7.04 -32.60 -1.72
CA SER A 43 -8.29 -32.25 -2.37
C SER A 43 -8.91 -31.03 -1.70
N GLN A 44 -9.59 -30.18 -2.47
CA GLN A 44 -10.22 -28.96 -2.00
C GLN A 44 -11.67 -28.89 -2.50
N ALA A 45 -12.55 -28.37 -1.67
CA ALA A 45 -13.95 -28.11 -1.98
C ALA A 45 -14.41 -26.87 -1.19
N ASN A 46 -15.62 -26.40 -1.50
CA ASN A 46 -16.19 -25.24 -0.82
C ASN A 46 -16.85 -25.62 0.52
N SER A 47 -17.19 -24.60 1.31
CA SER A 47 -17.84 -24.76 2.61
C SER A 47 -19.16 -25.52 2.53
N SER A 48 -19.99 -25.25 1.50
CA SER A 48 -21.28 -25.93 1.31
C SER A 48 -21.13 -27.44 1.14
N PHE A 49 -20.13 -27.89 0.39
CA PHE A 49 -19.85 -29.31 0.21
C PHE A 49 -19.46 -29.96 1.55
N TYR A 50 -18.52 -29.35 2.30
CA TYR A 50 -18.09 -29.88 3.59
C TYR A 50 -19.21 -29.89 4.63
N LEU A 51 -20.05 -28.86 4.67
CA LEU A 51 -21.22 -28.80 5.55
C LEU A 51 -22.24 -29.91 5.23
N GLN A 52 -22.47 -30.19 3.95
CA GLN A 52 -23.35 -31.28 3.52
C GLN A 52 -22.79 -32.64 3.94
N GLN A 53 -21.49 -32.88 3.72
CA GLN A 53 -20.83 -34.12 4.15
C GLN A 53 -20.84 -34.28 5.67
N MET A 54 -20.66 -33.19 6.42
CA MET A 54 -20.75 -33.19 7.87
C MET A 54 -22.13 -33.63 8.38
N GLN A 55 -23.23 -33.22 7.73
CA GLN A 55 -24.58 -33.62 8.11
C GLN A 55 -24.88 -35.11 7.84
N GLN A 56 -24.21 -35.70 6.85
CA GLN A 56 -24.36 -37.10 6.46
C GLN A 56 -23.40 -38.05 7.18
N SER A 57 -22.42 -37.51 7.90
CA SER A 57 -21.37 -38.25 8.58
C SER A 57 -21.62 -38.38 10.09
N THR A 58 -20.98 -39.36 10.71
CA THR A 58 -21.03 -39.60 12.16
C THR A 58 -19.62 -39.70 12.76
N ASN A 59 -19.52 -39.57 14.08
CA ASN A 59 -18.28 -39.76 14.86
C ASN A 59 -17.09 -38.95 14.31
N ASP A 60 -15.91 -39.56 14.19
CA ASP A 60 -14.67 -38.88 13.79
C ASP A 60 -14.73 -38.28 12.38
N SER A 61 -15.40 -38.93 11.44
CA SER A 61 -15.58 -38.41 10.08
C SER A 61 -16.41 -37.12 10.09
N LYS A 62 -17.43 -37.03 10.97
CA LYS A 62 -18.19 -35.78 11.16
C LYS A 62 -17.28 -34.65 11.66
N THR A 63 -16.42 -34.92 12.63
CA THR A 63 -15.45 -33.94 13.15
C THR A 63 -14.47 -33.49 12.08
N ASN A 64 -13.98 -34.40 11.24
CA ASN A 64 -13.09 -34.06 10.12
C ASN A 64 -13.78 -33.13 9.12
N TRP A 65 -15.02 -33.44 8.72
CA TRP A 65 -15.80 -32.56 7.84
C TRP A 65 -16.12 -31.22 8.48
N GLN A 66 -16.35 -31.18 9.80
CA GLN A 66 -16.53 -29.93 10.53
C GLN A 66 -15.28 -29.05 10.48
N LEU A 67 -14.10 -29.61 10.73
CA LEU A 67 -12.82 -28.89 10.63
C LEU A 67 -12.57 -28.35 9.21
N LEU A 68 -12.85 -29.17 8.19
CA LEU A 68 -12.76 -28.77 6.77
C LEU A 68 -13.76 -27.66 6.42
N ALA A 69 -14.98 -27.75 6.93
CA ALA A 69 -15.99 -26.71 6.73
C ALA A 69 -15.56 -25.39 7.36
N ILE A 70 -15.04 -25.39 8.59
CA ILE A 70 -14.51 -24.18 9.24
C ILE A 70 -13.39 -23.57 8.40
N ARG A 71 -12.43 -24.39 7.93
CA ARG A 71 -11.33 -23.95 7.06
C ARG A 71 -11.85 -23.25 5.81
N ALA A 72 -12.80 -23.85 5.10
CA ALA A 72 -13.37 -23.28 3.89
C ALA A 72 -14.20 -22.02 4.16
N LEU A 73 -14.98 -21.98 5.26
CA LEU A 73 -15.74 -20.79 5.65
C LEU A 73 -14.82 -19.58 5.92
N LEU A 74 -13.67 -19.80 6.55
CA LEU A 74 -12.67 -18.74 6.77
C LEU A 74 -12.09 -18.22 5.45
N GLN A 75 -11.74 -19.12 4.52
CA GLN A 75 -11.23 -18.76 3.19
C GLN A 75 -12.27 -18.03 2.33
N GLU A 76 -13.55 -18.37 2.48
CA GLU A 76 -14.68 -17.70 1.81
C GLU A 76 -15.09 -16.38 2.49
N GLY A 77 -14.45 -15.99 3.60
CA GLY A 77 -14.78 -14.76 4.33
C GLY A 77 -16.05 -14.84 5.20
N LYS A 78 -16.65 -16.02 5.35
CA LYS A 78 -17.83 -16.28 6.21
C LYS A 78 -17.42 -16.43 7.68
N LYS A 79 -16.81 -15.37 8.22
CA LYS A 79 -16.14 -15.35 9.53
C LYS A 79 -17.05 -15.79 10.69
N GLN A 80 -18.26 -15.24 10.78
CA GLN A 80 -19.17 -15.54 11.89
C GLN A 80 -19.59 -17.02 11.91
N GLN A 81 -19.98 -17.55 10.74
CA GLN A 81 -20.35 -18.96 10.61
C GLN A 81 -19.18 -19.89 10.96
N ALA A 82 -17.95 -19.52 10.57
CA ALA A 82 -16.76 -20.29 10.94
C ALA A 82 -16.53 -20.29 12.45
N ILE A 83 -16.67 -19.13 13.12
CA ILE A 83 -16.53 -18.99 14.57
C ILE A 83 -17.57 -19.83 15.30
N ASP A 84 -18.84 -19.73 14.89
CA ASP A 84 -19.94 -20.47 15.51
C ASP A 84 -19.74 -21.99 15.37
N LEU A 85 -19.33 -22.44 14.17
CA LEU A 85 -19.05 -23.85 13.90
C LEU A 85 -17.80 -24.36 14.65
N PHE A 86 -16.79 -23.51 14.84
CA PHE A 86 -15.60 -23.81 15.61
C PHE A 86 -15.91 -24.00 17.10
N ASN A 87 -16.79 -23.16 17.67
CA ASN A 87 -17.23 -23.28 19.06
C ASN A 87 -18.07 -24.54 19.33
N GLN A 88 -18.57 -25.19 18.28
CA GLN A 88 -19.33 -26.45 18.35
C GLN A 88 -18.44 -27.70 18.19
N LEU A 89 -17.12 -27.56 18.14
CA LEU A 89 -16.23 -28.71 18.03
C LEU A 89 -16.29 -29.58 19.30
N PRO A 90 -16.27 -30.92 19.16
CA PRO A 90 -16.26 -31.82 20.31
C PRO A 90 -14.97 -31.67 21.12
N ALA A 91 -15.05 -31.88 22.44
CA ALA A 91 -13.89 -31.79 23.34
C ALA A 91 -12.89 -32.96 23.15
N ASN A 92 -13.40 -34.13 22.73
CA ASN A 92 -12.59 -35.33 22.54
C ASN A 92 -12.10 -35.38 21.08
N LEU A 93 -10.92 -34.81 20.82
CA LEU A 93 -10.27 -34.83 19.51
C LEU A 93 -9.11 -35.81 19.51
N ASN A 94 -8.92 -36.53 18.40
CA ASN A 94 -7.68 -37.29 18.17
C ASN A 94 -6.51 -36.34 17.84
N SER A 95 -5.28 -36.85 17.81
CA SER A 95 -4.07 -36.02 17.63
C SER A 95 -4.06 -35.23 16.31
N THR A 96 -4.52 -35.83 15.21
CA THR A 96 -4.61 -35.17 13.90
C THR A 96 -5.64 -34.04 13.91
N GLN A 97 -6.82 -34.31 14.50
CA GLN A 97 -7.88 -33.32 14.66
C GLN A 97 -7.47 -32.18 15.58
N ALA A 98 -6.80 -32.47 16.70
CA ALA A 98 -6.30 -31.47 17.64
C ALA A 98 -5.25 -30.54 17.00
N ARG A 99 -4.36 -31.09 16.16
CA ARG A 99 -3.41 -30.29 15.38
C ARG A 99 -4.11 -29.35 14.42
N GLU A 100 -5.07 -29.85 13.64
CA GLU A 100 -5.85 -29.02 12.73
C GLU A 100 -6.66 -27.96 13.48
N GLN A 101 -7.29 -28.33 14.58
CA GLN A 101 -8.05 -27.42 15.44
C GLN A 101 -7.15 -26.30 15.98
N SER A 102 -5.91 -26.60 16.38
CA SER A 102 -4.99 -25.59 16.89
C SER A 102 -4.65 -24.53 15.84
N LEU A 103 -4.49 -24.94 14.58
CA LEU A 103 -4.25 -24.02 13.47
C LEU A 103 -5.51 -23.22 13.11
N LEU A 104 -6.68 -23.86 13.09
CA LEU A 104 -7.96 -23.17 12.90
C LEU A 104 -8.24 -22.16 14.03
N ALA A 105 -7.82 -22.45 15.26
CA ALA A 105 -7.95 -21.51 16.38
C ALA A 105 -7.20 -20.20 16.10
N VAL A 106 -6.01 -20.29 15.52
CA VAL A 106 -5.24 -19.12 15.08
C VAL A 106 -6.00 -18.36 14.00
N GLU A 107 -6.45 -19.04 12.95
CA GLU A 107 -7.16 -18.41 11.82
C GLU A 107 -8.48 -17.76 12.24
N VAL A 108 -9.18 -18.37 13.20
CA VAL A 108 -10.35 -17.78 13.86
C VAL A 108 -9.99 -16.48 14.58
N LYS A 109 -8.88 -16.46 15.34
CA LYS A 109 -8.40 -15.23 16.01
C LYS A 109 -8.00 -14.14 15.03
N LEU A 110 -7.37 -14.51 13.91
CA LEU A 110 -7.08 -13.59 12.81
C LEU A 110 -8.36 -13.04 12.18
N ALA A 111 -9.38 -13.88 11.97
CA ALA A 111 -10.67 -13.45 11.45
C ALA A 111 -11.38 -12.45 12.38
N GLN A 112 -11.20 -12.62 13.70
CA GLN A 112 -11.67 -11.72 14.76
C GLN A 112 -10.82 -10.44 14.91
N ASN A 113 -9.75 -10.27 14.12
CA ASN A 113 -8.74 -9.21 14.27
C ASN A 113 -8.02 -9.22 15.64
N ASP A 114 -8.03 -10.35 16.34
CA ASP A 114 -7.32 -10.55 17.60
C ASP A 114 -5.92 -11.12 17.32
N TYR A 115 -5.06 -10.24 16.80
CA TYR A 115 -3.72 -10.62 16.35
C TYR A 115 -2.79 -11.02 17.51
N GLN A 116 -3.01 -10.50 18.72
CA GLN A 116 -2.21 -10.88 19.90
C GLN A 116 -2.55 -12.29 20.35
N ALA A 117 -3.83 -12.64 20.44
CA ALA A 117 -4.21 -14.02 20.73
C ALA A 117 -3.73 -14.98 19.63
N ALA A 118 -3.81 -14.58 18.36
CA ALA A 118 -3.29 -15.37 17.25
C ALA A 118 -1.78 -15.66 17.40
N ARG A 119 -0.95 -14.66 17.74
CA ARG A 119 0.49 -14.84 18.00
C ARG A 119 0.75 -15.77 19.19
N ASN A 120 -0.01 -15.61 20.27
CA ASN A 120 0.13 -16.46 21.48
C ASN A 120 -0.23 -17.93 21.21
N LEU A 121 -1.19 -18.18 20.32
CA LEU A 121 -1.53 -19.52 19.86
C LEU A 121 -0.47 -20.08 18.92
N LEU A 122 0.01 -19.29 17.95
CA LEU A 122 1.08 -19.70 17.03
C LEU A 122 2.35 -20.11 17.77
N ALA A 123 2.74 -19.39 18.83
CA ALA A 123 3.93 -19.70 19.61
C ALA A 123 3.90 -21.09 20.30
N LYS A 124 2.72 -21.71 20.41
CA LYS A 124 2.54 -23.05 20.99
C LYS A 124 2.57 -24.17 19.95
N ILE A 125 2.57 -23.83 18.66
CA ILE A 125 2.54 -24.79 17.56
C ILE A 125 3.95 -24.95 17.03
N ASP A 126 4.43 -26.19 16.97
CA ASP A 126 5.70 -26.51 16.33
C ASP A 126 5.45 -26.80 14.83
N PRO A 127 5.96 -25.95 13.91
CA PRO A 127 5.73 -26.11 12.48
C PRO A 127 6.37 -27.39 11.90
N THR A 128 7.39 -27.96 12.56
CA THR A 128 8.08 -29.17 12.07
C THR A 128 7.19 -30.42 12.17
N ASN A 129 6.20 -30.41 13.04
CA ASN A 129 5.23 -31.49 13.22
C ASN A 129 4.01 -31.37 12.29
N LEU A 130 3.92 -30.31 11.48
CA LEU A 130 2.82 -30.06 10.56
C LEU A 130 3.08 -30.66 9.17
N GLU A 131 2.02 -31.08 8.48
CA GLU A 131 2.12 -31.48 7.06
C GLU A 131 2.36 -30.26 6.17
N GLN A 132 2.91 -30.44 4.96
CA GLN A 132 3.29 -29.34 4.07
C GLN A 132 2.18 -28.30 3.83
N PRO A 133 0.89 -28.69 3.59
CA PRO A 133 -0.20 -27.72 3.43
C PRO A 133 -0.55 -26.98 4.74
N GLN A 134 -0.37 -27.63 5.88
CA GLN A 134 -0.56 -27.01 7.20
C GLN A 134 0.59 -26.04 7.53
N GLN A 135 1.84 -26.37 7.16
CA GLN A 135 2.98 -25.47 7.28
C GLN A 135 2.75 -24.17 6.48
N ALA A 136 2.26 -24.27 5.25
CA ALA A 136 1.98 -23.10 4.42
C ALA A 136 0.96 -22.15 5.09
N ARG A 137 -0.10 -22.72 5.69
CA ARG A 137 -1.11 -21.98 6.45
C ARG A 137 -0.55 -21.39 7.75
N TYR A 138 0.26 -22.14 8.49
CA TYR A 138 0.92 -21.67 9.70
C TYR A 138 1.78 -20.43 9.42
N TRP A 139 2.63 -20.48 8.39
CA TRP A 139 3.48 -19.35 8.04
C TRP A 139 2.66 -18.16 7.51
N GLN A 140 1.60 -18.42 6.73
CA GLN A 140 0.68 -17.37 6.31
C GLN A 140 0.01 -16.69 7.51
N ALA A 141 -0.47 -17.47 8.48
CA ALA A 141 -1.07 -16.94 9.70
C ALA A 141 -0.07 -16.11 10.51
N GLN A 142 1.20 -16.50 10.55
CA GLN A 142 2.25 -15.72 11.22
C GLN A 142 2.56 -14.40 10.49
N ILE A 143 2.55 -14.42 9.16
CA ILE A 143 2.67 -13.20 8.33
C ILE A 143 1.48 -12.28 8.58
N ASP A 144 0.25 -12.78 8.55
CA ASP A 144 -0.96 -11.99 8.77
C ASP A 144 -1.00 -11.43 10.19
N ALA A 145 -0.60 -12.24 11.18
CA ALA A 145 -0.47 -11.83 12.57
C ALA A 145 0.55 -10.70 12.77
N SER A 146 1.56 -10.58 11.90
CA SER A 146 2.57 -9.51 11.97
C SER A 146 2.00 -8.13 11.66
N GLN A 147 0.91 -8.05 10.89
CA GLN A 147 0.33 -6.81 10.33
C GLN A 147 1.33 -5.96 9.54
N GLY A 148 2.30 -6.60 8.88
CA GLY A 148 3.34 -5.89 8.11
C GLY A 148 4.34 -5.13 8.98
N LYS A 149 4.31 -5.30 10.31
CA LYS A 149 5.30 -4.71 11.21
C LYS A 149 6.64 -5.46 11.07
N PRO A 150 7.73 -4.78 10.67
CA PRO A 150 9.04 -5.40 10.53
C PRO A 150 9.48 -6.06 11.84
N SER A 151 9.80 -7.35 11.76
CA SER A 151 10.26 -8.12 12.91
C SER A 151 11.01 -9.36 12.44
N LEU A 152 11.89 -9.88 13.29
CA LEU A 152 12.59 -11.15 13.02
C LEU A 152 11.60 -12.30 12.77
N THR A 153 10.50 -12.34 13.52
CA THR A 153 9.43 -13.32 13.34
C THR A 153 8.79 -13.24 11.96
N LEU A 154 8.52 -12.03 11.46
CA LEU A 154 7.98 -11.83 10.11
C LEU A 154 8.97 -12.30 9.03
N LEU A 155 10.25 -11.93 9.17
CA LEU A 155 11.28 -12.32 8.20
C LEU A 155 11.44 -13.85 8.14
N ARG A 156 11.50 -14.51 9.30
CA ARG A 156 11.56 -15.97 9.39
C ARG A 156 10.33 -16.62 8.76
N ALA A 157 9.13 -16.09 9.01
CA ALA A 157 7.91 -16.61 8.43
C ALA A 157 7.87 -16.49 6.90
N LEU A 158 8.30 -15.35 6.34
CA LEU A 158 8.38 -15.16 4.89
C LEU A 158 9.40 -16.11 4.25
N ILE A 159 10.59 -16.22 4.85
CA ILE A 159 11.66 -17.12 4.38
C ILE A 159 11.20 -18.58 4.42
N ALA A 160 10.54 -19.01 5.49
CA ALA A 160 10.05 -20.38 5.64
C ALA A 160 8.86 -20.69 4.71
N GLN A 161 8.04 -19.69 4.37
CA GLN A 161 6.95 -19.85 3.41
C GLN A 161 7.46 -19.99 1.97
N GLN A 162 8.54 -19.30 1.60
CA GLN A 162 9.05 -19.25 0.23
C GLN A 162 9.20 -20.62 -0.48
N PRO A 163 9.83 -21.66 0.12
CA PRO A 163 9.96 -22.98 -0.53
C PRO A 163 8.63 -23.74 -0.66
N LEU A 164 7.58 -23.34 0.07
CA LEU A 164 6.25 -23.95 0.02
C LEU A 164 5.41 -23.40 -1.14
N LEU A 165 5.86 -22.33 -1.80
CA LEU A 165 5.14 -21.65 -2.88
C LEU A 165 5.52 -22.23 -4.26
N SER A 166 4.53 -22.83 -4.92
CA SER A 166 4.69 -23.44 -6.25
C SER A 166 4.62 -22.43 -7.39
N ASP A 167 3.78 -21.40 -7.25
CA ASP A 167 3.52 -20.39 -8.27
C ASP A 167 4.61 -19.30 -8.29
N ALA A 168 5.06 -18.91 -9.49
CA ALA A 168 6.11 -17.93 -9.66
C ALA A 168 5.69 -16.53 -9.18
N LYS A 169 4.42 -16.15 -9.40
CA LYS A 169 3.89 -14.84 -8.97
C LYS A 169 3.76 -14.78 -7.45
N GLN A 170 3.32 -15.86 -6.80
CA GLN A 170 3.31 -15.97 -5.34
C GLN A 170 4.72 -15.91 -4.76
N ARG A 171 5.70 -16.60 -5.35
CA ARG A 171 7.11 -16.51 -4.95
C ARG A 171 7.64 -15.08 -5.08
N GLN A 172 7.30 -14.35 -6.15
CA GLN A 172 7.70 -12.94 -6.29
C GLN A 172 7.07 -12.07 -5.22
N LYS A 173 5.77 -12.26 -4.94
CA LYS A 173 5.07 -11.52 -3.89
C LYS A 173 5.70 -11.73 -2.52
N ASN A 174 6.08 -12.96 -2.17
CA ASN A 174 6.75 -13.25 -0.90
C ASN A 174 8.17 -12.64 -0.83
N ILE A 175 8.94 -12.71 -1.93
CA ILE A 175 10.24 -12.02 -2.04
C ILE A 175 10.11 -10.51 -1.85
N ASP A 176 9.14 -9.90 -2.53
CA ASP A 176 8.88 -8.47 -2.44
C ASP A 176 8.45 -8.07 -1.02
N ALA A 177 7.61 -8.89 -0.36
CA ALA A 177 7.23 -8.68 1.03
C ALA A 177 8.42 -8.83 2.00
N THR A 178 9.32 -9.79 1.74
CA THR A 178 10.57 -9.96 2.50
C THR A 178 11.45 -8.71 2.38
N TRP A 179 11.62 -8.22 1.15
CA TRP A 179 12.37 -7.02 0.88
C TRP A 179 11.74 -5.76 1.49
N GLN A 180 10.42 -5.64 1.43
CA GLN A 180 9.68 -4.55 2.07
C GLN A 180 9.85 -4.56 3.60
N ALA A 181 9.75 -5.73 4.24
CA ALA A 181 9.96 -5.87 5.67
C ALA A 181 11.40 -5.50 6.10
N LEU A 182 12.41 -5.83 5.28
CA LEU A 182 13.80 -5.44 5.52
C LEU A 182 13.99 -3.93 5.34
N THR A 183 13.59 -3.37 4.21
CA THR A 183 13.83 -1.95 3.89
C THR A 183 13.06 -0.97 4.76
N SER A 184 11.97 -1.41 5.39
CA SER A 184 11.23 -0.62 6.38
C SER A 184 11.81 -0.72 7.80
N MET A 185 12.78 -1.62 8.04
CA MET A 185 13.48 -1.73 9.32
C MET A 185 14.68 -0.76 9.36
N PRO A 186 14.80 0.09 10.40
CA PRO A 186 15.99 0.92 10.61
C PRO A 186 17.26 0.08 10.75
N GLN A 187 18.41 0.63 10.32
CA GLN A 187 19.70 -0.09 10.36
C GLN A 187 20.07 -0.56 11.77
N ASP A 188 19.87 0.26 12.79
CA ASP A 188 20.18 -0.12 14.18
C ASP A 188 19.33 -1.31 14.65
N GLN A 189 18.06 -1.34 14.26
CA GLN A 189 17.17 -2.45 14.58
C GLN A 189 17.57 -3.72 13.82
N ALA A 190 17.97 -3.60 12.55
CA ALA A 190 18.44 -4.71 11.74
C ALA A 190 19.76 -5.29 12.25
N ASN A 191 20.68 -4.45 12.72
CA ASN A 191 21.97 -4.87 13.29
C ASN A 191 21.83 -5.49 14.68
N ALA A 192 20.78 -5.12 15.44
CA ALA A 192 20.47 -5.73 16.73
C ALA A 192 19.81 -7.12 16.61
N LEU A 193 19.47 -7.57 15.40
CA LEU A 193 18.86 -8.89 15.21
C LEU A 193 19.85 -10.01 15.52
N VAL A 194 19.49 -10.87 16.47
CA VAL A 194 20.22 -12.09 16.78
C VAL A 194 19.65 -13.22 15.92
N ILE A 195 20.45 -13.68 14.95
CA ILE A 195 20.13 -14.83 14.10
C ILE A 195 20.94 -16.05 14.52
N ASN A 196 20.41 -17.23 14.25
CA ASN A 196 21.13 -18.48 14.49
C ASN A 196 22.16 -18.72 13.38
N ALA A 197 23.20 -19.50 13.68
CA ALA A 197 24.30 -19.77 12.74
C ALA A 197 23.87 -20.52 11.47
N ASP A 198 22.76 -21.26 11.52
CA ASP A 198 22.19 -22.02 10.41
C ASP A 198 21.27 -21.19 9.51
N GLU A 199 20.93 -19.96 9.89
CA GLU A 199 20.03 -19.07 9.13
C GLU A 199 20.71 -18.36 7.95
N ASN A 200 21.41 -19.11 7.09
CA ASN A 200 22.21 -18.54 5.99
C ASN A 200 21.37 -17.73 4.97
N ILE A 201 20.10 -18.13 4.74
CA ILE A 201 19.20 -17.37 3.85
C ILE A 201 18.88 -16.00 4.46
N LEU A 202 18.62 -15.95 5.78
CA LEU A 202 18.34 -14.70 6.49
C LEU A 202 19.58 -13.82 6.57
N GLN A 203 20.76 -14.39 6.86
CA GLN A 203 22.03 -13.64 6.79
C GLN A 203 22.21 -13.01 5.41
N GLY A 204 21.98 -13.77 4.33
CA GLY A 204 22.04 -13.23 2.97
C GLY A 204 21.08 -12.05 2.76
N TRP A 205 19.84 -12.13 3.27
CA TRP A 205 18.90 -11.01 3.19
C TRP A 205 19.35 -9.76 3.96
N LEU A 206 19.93 -9.92 5.15
CA LEU A 206 20.48 -8.81 5.94
C LEU A 206 21.70 -8.17 5.25
N ASP A 207 22.56 -8.97 4.64
CA ASP A 207 23.69 -8.45 3.86
C ASP A 207 23.24 -7.67 2.62
N LEU A 208 22.18 -8.13 1.94
CA LEU A 208 21.58 -7.39 0.83
C LEU A 208 21.03 -6.04 1.28
N GLN A 209 20.34 -6.02 2.43
CA GLN A 209 19.77 -4.83 3.02
C GLN A 209 20.87 -3.80 3.37
N ARG A 210 21.96 -4.23 4.03
CA ARG A 210 23.11 -3.36 4.35
C ARG A 210 23.72 -2.77 3.09
N MET A 211 24.06 -3.62 2.11
CA MET A 211 24.59 -3.19 0.82
C MET A 211 23.67 -2.18 0.14
N TRP A 212 22.36 -2.40 0.16
CA TRP A 212 21.40 -1.46 -0.41
C TRP A 212 21.40 -0.12 0.31
N PHE A 213 21.38 -0.09 1.65
CA PHE A 213 21.41 1.16 2.39
C PHE A 213 22.65 2.00 2.06
N ASP A 214 23.81 1.35 1.88
CA ASP A 214 25.08 2.03 1.59
C ASP A 214 25.15 2.53 0.14
N ASN A 215 24.51 1.84 -0.81
CA ASN A 215 24.69 2.07 -2.25
C ASN A 215 23.44 2.57 -2.99
N ARG A 216 22.28 2.72 -2.34
CA ARG A 216 20.99 3.07 -2.98
C ARG A 216 20.99 4.38 -3.78
N ASN A 217 21.93 5.29 -3.51
CA ASN A 217 22.05 6.58 -4.19
C ASN A 217 22.94 6.52 -5.46
N ASP A 218 23.67 5.42 -5.68
CA ASP A 218 24.51 5.22 -6.86
C ASP A 218 24.06 3.95 -7.61
N PRO A 219 23.37 4.09 -8.76
CA PRO A 219 22.88 2.94 -9.53
C PRO A 219 23.99 2.00 -10.03
N THR A 220 25.20 2.53 -10.28
CA THR A 220 26.33 1.74 -10.78
C THR A 220 26.88 0.84 -9.68
N LEU A 221 27.12 1.42 -8.50
CA LEU A 221 27.55 0.67 -7.31
C LEU A 221 26.46 -0.30 -6.84
N LEU A 222 25.19 0.09 -6.87
CA LEU A 222 24.08 -0.80 -6.52
C LEU A 222 24.03 -2.01 -7.45
N LYS A 223 24.17 -1.83 -8.76
CA LYS A 223 24.18 -2.94 -9.73
C LYS A 223 25.36 -3.88 -9.51
N ALA A 224 26.55 -3.34 -9.24
CA ALA A 224 27.73 -4.15 -8.92
C ALA A 224 27.55 -4.91 -7.60
N GLY A 225 27.06 -4.23 -6.55
CA GLY A 225 26.83 -4.80 -5.23
C GLY A 225 25.76 -5.91 -5.22
N VAL A 226 24.69 -5.76 -6.01
CA VAL A 226 23.69 -6.83 -6.18
C VAL A 226 24.30 -8.05 -6.87
N LYS A 227 25.12 -7.86 -7.91
CA LYS A 227 25.78 -8.98 -8.61
C LYS A 227 26.76 -9.73 -7.69
N ASP A 228 27.54 -9.01 -6.91
CA ASP A 228 28.46 -9.58 -5.92
C ASP A 228 27.69 -10.33 -4.82
N TRP A 229 26.59 -9.75 -4.33
CA TRP A 229 25.69 -10.41 -3.39
C TRP A 229 25.07 -11.71 -3.95
N GLN A 230 24.58 -11.71 -5.20
CA GLN A 230 24.06 -12.91 -5.86
C GLN A 230 25.10 -14.03 -5.95
N THR A 231 26.38 -13.65 -6.11
CA THR A 231 27.50 -14.59 -6.17
C THR A 231 27.80 -15.19 -4.78
N ARG A 232 27.69 -14.39 -3.71
CA ARG A 232 27.89 -14.84 -2.33
C ARG A 232 26.74 -15.72 -1.80
N TYR A 233 25.51 -15.45 -2.23
CA TYR A 233 24.30 -16.12 -1.74
C TYR A 233 23.48 -16.79 -2.85
N PRO A 234 24.04 -17.74 -3.63
CA PRO A 234 23.38 -18.32 -4.79
C PRO A 234 22.11 -19.14 -4.45
N GLN A 235 21.98 -19.59 -3.21
CA GLN A 235 20.80 -20.32 -2.75
C GLN A 235 19.68 -19.42 -2.22
N ASN A 236 19.95 -18.12 -1.98
CA ASN A 236 18.93 -17.20 -1.52
C ASN A 236 17.85 -17.03 -2.60
N PRO A 237 16.54 -17.10 -2.25
CA PRO A 237 15.46 -16.88 -3.20
C PRO A 237 15.57 -15.56 -3.97
N GLY A 238 15.99 -14.49 -3.28
CA GLY A 238 16.24 -13.17 -3.86
C GLY A 238 17.40 -13.15 -4.87
N ALA A 239 18.34 -14.09 -4.79
CA ALA A 239 19.43 -14.17 -5.76
C ALA A 239 18.98 -14.79 -7.09
N LYS A 240 18.06 -15.76 -7.01
CA LYS A 240 17.43 -16.41 -8.17
C LYS A 240 16.39 -15.50 -8.83
N MET A 241 15.66 -14.75 -8.02
CA MET A 241 14.60 -13.83 -8.46
C MET A 241 14.65 -12.57 -7.62
N LEU A 242 15.18 -11.48 -8.18
CA LEU A 242 15.40 -10.25 -7.44
C LEU A 242 14.08 -9.59 -7.01
N PRO A 243 14.06 -8.91 -5.85
CA PRO A 243 12.96 -8.03 -5.48
C PRO A 243 12.64 -7.02 -6.57
N THR A 244 11.35 -6.81 -6.86
CA THR A 244 10.87 -5.90 -7.91
C THR A 244 11.43 -4.49 -7.72
N ALA A 245 11.47 -4.01 -6.47
CA ALA A 245 12.02 -2.71 -6.14
C ALA A 245 13.50 -2.57 -6.53
N LEU A 246 14.31 -3.61 -6.33
CA LEU A 246 15.73 -3.57 -6.70
C LEU A 246 15.93 -3.62 -8.23
N VAL A 247 15.11 -4.40 -8.94
CA VAL A 247 15.13 -4.43 -10.40
C VAL A 247 14.77 -3.05 -10.97
N ASN A 248 13.75 -2.41 -10.42
CA ASN A 248 13.34 -1.07 -10.83
C ASN A 248 14.44 -0.02 -10.58
N MET A 249 15.13 -0.09 -9.44
CA MET A 249 16.24 0.81 -9.13
C MET A 249 17.47 0.58 -10.03
N GLN A 250 17.82 -0.66 -10.34
CA GLN A 250 18.93 -0.96 -11.26
C GLN A 250 18.66 -0.49 -12.70
N ASN A 251 17.40 -0.48 -13.09
CA ASN A 251 16.95 0.01 -14.40
C ASN A 251 16.59 1.50 -14.38
N TYR A 252 16.72 2.17 -13.24
CA TYR A 252 16.43 3.59 -13.12
C TYR A 252 17.45 4.38 -13.95
N LYS A 253 16.95 4.95 -15.05
CA LYS A 253 17.65 5.98 -15.80
C LYS A 253 17.01 7.30 -15.39
N PRO A 254 17.77 8.26 -14.83
CA PRO A 254 17.25 9.61 -14.63
C PRO A 254 16.67 10.09 -15.96
N ALA A 255 15.41 10.54 -15.96
CA ALA A 255 14.84 11.17 -17.15
C ALA A 255 15.74 12.35 -17.52
N SER A 256 16.20 12.43 -18.76
CA SER A 256 16.94 13.60 -19.21
C SER A 256 15.99 14.79 -19.19
N ILE A 257 16.39 15.87 -18.52
CA ILE A 257 15.63 17.13 -18.43
C ILE A 257 16.25 18.19 -19.37
N ASN A 258 17.05 17.75 -20.33
CA ASN A 258 17.83 18.65 -21.20
C ASN A 258 16.97 19.34 -22.27
N LYS A 259 15.88 18.68 -22.69
CA LYS A 259 14.92 19.22 -23.67
C LYS A 259 13.50 19.00 -23.20
N ILE A 260 12.85 20.09 -22.79
CA ILE A 260 11.50 20.10 -22.21
C ILE A 260 10.53 20.70 -23.23
N ALA A 261 9.45 19.99 -23.50
CA ALA A 261 8.33 20.50 -24.27
C ALA A 261 7.21 20.96 -23.31
N LEU A 262 6.91 22.25 -23.30
CA LEU A 262 5.91 22.84 -22.40
C LEU A 262 4.59 23.06 -23.14
N PHE A 263 3.58 22.28 -22.77
CA PHE A 263 2.26 22.24 -23.41
C PHE A 263 1.28 23.07 -22.60
N LEU A 264 0.97 24.26 -23.10
CA LEU A 264 0.09 25.21 -22.42
C LEU A 264 -0.92 25.81 -23.40
N PRO A 265 -2.15 26.13 -22.94
CA PRO A 265 -3.07 26.90 -23.75
C PRO A 265 -2.60 28.35 -23.79
N LEU A 266 -2.21 28.86 -24.95
CA LEU A 266 -1.72 30.23 -25.11
C LEU A 266 -2.74 31.19 -25.74
N ASN A 267 -3.85 30.64 -26.23
CA ASN A 267 -4.99 31.40 -26.75
C ASN A 267 -6.31 31.03 -26.03
N GLY A 268 -7.36 31.81 -26.30
CA GLY A 268 -8.67 31.64 -25.70
C GLY A 268 -8.72 32.00 -24.20
N GLN A 269 -9.79 31.56 -23.52
CA GLN A 269 -10.06 31.90 -22.12
C GLN A 269 -8.99 31.37 -21.15
N ALA A 270 -8.36 30.23 -21.47
CA ALA A 270 -7.35 29.62 -20.60
C ALA A 270 -5.94 30.22 -20.76
N SER A 271 -5.74 31.15 -21.71
CA SER A 271 -4.43 31.73 -22.04
C SER A 271 -3.75 32.45 -20.88
N ILE A 272 -4.52 33.06 -19.99
CA ILE A 272 -4.00 33.74 -18.80
C ILE A 272 -3.31 32.74 -17.85
N PHE A 273 -3.89 31.55 -17.66
CA PHE A 273 -3.32 30.50 -16.83
C PHE A 273 -2.08 29.92 -17.49
N GLY A 274 -2.15 29.66 -18.81
CA GLY A 274 -0.99 29.19 -19.58
C GLY A 274 0.20 30.13 -19.46
N ARG A 275 0.01 31.44 -19.72
CA ARG A 275 1.09 32.43 -19.61
C ARG A 275 1.65 32.55 -18.19
N THR A 276 0.81 32.48 -17.17
CA THR A 276 1.24 32.54 -15.77
C THR A 276 2.11 31.34 -15.38
N ILE A 277 1.68 30.13 -15.77
CA ILE A 277 2.46 28.90 -15.54
C ILE A 277 3.78 28.95 -16.30
N GLN A 278 3.76 29.41 -17.55
CA GLN A 278 4.97 29.59 -18.35
C GLN A 278 5.99 30.49 -17.65
N GLN A 279 5.56 31.66 -17.16
CA GLN A 279 6.42 32.59 -16.44
C GLN A 279 7.01 31.97 -15.17
N GLY A 280 6.20 31.28 -14.37
CA GLY A 280 6.67 30.60 -13.16
C GLY A 280 7.69 29.49 -13.47
N PHE A 281 7.44 28.71 -14.53
CA PHE A 281 8.33 27.66 -14.98
C PHE A 281 9.67 28.22 -15.48
N GLU A 282 9.66 29.27 -16.29
CA GLU A 282 10.86 29.95 -16.78
C GLU A 282 11.66 30.61 -15.65
N ALA A 283 10.99 31.26 -14.70
CA ALA A 283 11.61 31.84 -13.52
C ALA A 283 12.33 30.76 -12.69
N ALA A 284 11.66 29.64 -12.40
CA ALA A 284 12.25 28.52 -11.67
C ALA A 284 13.43 27.88 -12.44
N LYS A 285 13.29 27.69 -13.77
CA LYS A 285 14.38 27.17 -14.64
C LYS A 285 15.64 28.04 -14.56
N ASN A 286 15.46 29.35 -14.45
CA ASN A 286 16.55 30.32 -14.38
C ASN A 286 17.03 30.62 -12.94
N GLY A 287 16.49 29.93 -11.93
CA GLY A 287 16.94 30.04 -10.55
C GLY A 287 16.38 31.23 -9.78
N ALA A 288 15.19 31.71 -10.15
CA ALA A 288 14.42 32.59 -9.27
C ALA A 288 14.23 31.90 -7.90
N PRO A 289 14.34 32.66 -6.79
CA PRO A 289 14.16 32.10 -5.46
C PRO A 289 12.78 31.45 -5.35
N SER A 290 12.73 30.27 -4.72
CA SER A 290 11.47 29.61 -4.39
C SER A 290 10.57 30.60 -3.66
N VAL A 291 9.33 30.77 -4.13
CA VAL A 291 8.35 31.59 -3.44
C VAL A 291 8.16 30.99 -2.04
N THR A 292 8.67 31.67 -1.02
CA THR A 292 8.59 31.22 0.37
C THR A 292 7.33 31.81 0.98
N GLY A 293 6.28 31.00 1.01
CA GLY A 293 4.98 31.35 1.58
C GLY A 293 4.00 30.22 1.36
N SER A 294 3.06 30.02 2.28
CA SER A 294 1.94 29.09 2.06
C SER A 294 1.19 29.52 0.79
N ALA A 295 0.93 28.60 -0.14
CA ALA A 295 0.07 28.82 -1.30
C ALA A 295 -1.42 29.05 -0.94
N VAL A 296 -1.70 29.08 0.36
CA VAL A 296 -3.00 29.33 0.97
C VAL A 296 -3.17 30.84 1.13
N PRO A 297 -4.14 31.49 0.47
CA PRO A 297 -4.41 32.91 0.67
C PRO A 297 -4.62 33.21 2.16
N ALA A 298 -3.96 34.25 2.69
CA ALA A 298 -4.08 34.63 4.10
C ALA A 298 -5.54 34.82 4.58
N GLN A 299 -6.47 35.11 3.66
CA GLN A 299 -7.89 35.28 3.94
C GLN A 299 -8.60 34.03 4.52
N VAL A 300 -8.11 32.81 4.31
CA VAL A 300 -8.71 31.64 5.01
C VAL A 300 -8.29 31.53 6.47
N ALA A 301 -7.22 32.21 6.90
CA ALA A 301 -6.80 32.22 8.31
C ALA A 301 -7.57 33.26 9.15
N GLN A 302 -8.05 34.37 8.55
CA GLN A 302 -8.84 35.38 9.27
C GLN A 302 -10.27 34.95 9.62
N ALA A 303 -10.82 33.90 8.98
CA ALA A 303 -12.15 33.38 9.32
C ALA A 303 -12.20 32.70 10.71
N ALA A 304 -11.05 32.43 11.34
CA ALA A 304 -10.99 31.79 12.65
C ALA A 304 -11.00 32.77 13.85
N ASN A 305 -10.90 34.09 13.62
CA ASN A 305 -10.68 35.08 14.71
C ASN A 305 -11.56 36.34 14.61
N VAL A 306 -12.87 36.18 14.43
CA VAL A 306 -13.85 37.26 14.67
C VAL A 306 -14.83 36.86 15.77
N SER A 307 -14.62 37.43 16.96
CA SER A 307 -15.62 37.47 18.03
C SER A 307 -16.42 38.76 17.88
N GLY A 308 -17.67 38.68 17.45
CA GLY A 308 -18.64 39.78 17.50
C GLY A 308 -19.33 40.11 16.16
N ASN A 309 -20.65 39.91 16.17
CA ASN A 309 -21.70 40.39 15.24
C ASN A 309 -21.77 39.80 13.81
N ASP A 310 -22.71 38.86 13.65
CA ASP A 310 -23.78 38.73 12.63
C ASP A 310 -23.59 39.18 11.16
N ASP A 311 -22.38 39.17 10.62
CA ASP A 311 -22.18 39.11 9.16
C ASP A 311 -21.22 37.99 8.78
N VAL A 312 -21.80 36.90 8.27
CA VAL A 312 -21.06 35.77 7.70
C VAL A 312 -20.60 36.16 6.30
N VAL A 313 -19.41 36.75 6.19
CA VAL A 313 -18.79 37.01 4.88
C VAL A 313 -18.30 35.67 4.30
N SER A 314 -19.07 35.17 3.35
CA SER A 314 -18.77 33.97 2.58
C SER A 314 -17.60 34.22 1.60
N PRO A 315 -16.62 33.30 1.47
CA PRO A 315 -15.58 33.36 0.42
C PRO A 315 -16.13 33.24 -1.01
N SER A 316 -17.44 33.06 -1.18
CA SER A 316 -18.11 32.98 -2.47
C SER A 316 -18.60 34.33 -3.02
N GLN A 317 -18.25 35.46 -2.42
CA GLN A 317 -18.59 36.78 -2.97
C GLN A 317 -17.57 37.36 -3.95
N ALA A 318 -16.37 36.78 -4.06
CA ALA A 318 -15.57 36.99 -5.25
C ALA A 318 -15.97 35.89 -6.23
N GLU A 319 -16.90 36.21 -7.12
CA GLU A 319 -16.90 35.82 -8.54
C GLU A 319 -18.24 36.29 -9.19
N ILE A 320 -18.12 36.75 -10.44
CA ILE A 320 -19.14 36.87 -11.51
C ILE A 320 -20.17 38.02 -11.63
N SER A 321 -20.21 39.09 -10.81
CA SER A 321 -21.14 40.23 -11.09
C SER A 321 -20.54 41.60 -11.37
N ASP A 322 -19.22 41.77 -11.33
CA ASP A 322 -18.56 43.03 -11.77
C ASP A 322 -17.99 42.97 -13.20
N LEU A 323 -18.26 41.88 -13.93
CA LEU A 323 -17.77 41.67 -15.30
C LEU A 323 -18.77 42.09 -16.40
N THR A 324 -19.85 42.80 -16.06
CA THR A 324 -20.83 43.33 -17.06
C THR A 324 -21.21 44.80 -16.90
N ALA A 325 -20.65 45.54 -15.93
CA ALA A 325 -20.87 46.98 -15.86
C ALA A 325 -19.77 47.74 -16.61
N THR A 326 -20.09 48.21 -17.81
CA THR A 326 -19.36 49.29 -18.47
C THR A 326 -19.34 50.52 -17.57
N GLY A 327 -18.16 50.89 -17.09
CA GLY A 327 -17.85 52.23 -16.61
C GLY A 327 -17.63 52.33 -15.11
N SER A 328 -16.36 52.23 -14.70
CA SER A 328 -15.77 53.05 -13.64
C SER A 328 -14.24 52.96 -13.74
N ARG A 329 -13.62 54.10 -14.02
CA ARG A 329 -12.17 54.31 -14.08
C ARG A 329 -11.62 54.29 -12.65
N ALA A 330 -10.62 53.45 -12.39
CA ALA A 330 -9.77 53.53 -11.21
C ALA A 330 -8.30 53.54 -11.65
N ASP A 331 -7.55 54.47 -11.06
CA ASP A 331 -6.23 54.96 -11.47
C ASP A 331 -5.06 53.95 -11.31
N PRO A 332 -3.94 54.14 -12.04
CA PRO A 332 -2.81 53.22 -12.02
C PRO A 332 -2.05 53.24 -10.69
N VAL A 333 -1.71 52.06 -10.17
CA VAL A 333 -0.86 51.93 -8.98
C VAL A 333 0.59 52.27 -9.36
N GLN A 334 1.11 53.32 -8.72
CA GLN A 334 2.47 53.83 -8.89
C GLN A 334 3.54 52.86 -8.39
N ALA A 335 4.67 52.83 -9.09
CA ALA A 335 5.92 52.22 -8.66
C ALA A 335 6.47 52.90 -7.39
N PRO A 336 7.18 52.18 -6.50
CA PRO A 336 7.86 52.82 -5.38
C PRO A 336 9.06 53.62 -5.90
N THR A 337 9.05 54.91 -5.60
CA THR A 337 10.14 55.86 -5.83
C THR A 337 11.38 55.52 -5.01
N GLN A 338 12.54 55.64 -5.67
CA GLN A 338 13.85 55.79 -5.05
C GLN A 338 13.90 57.09 -4.24
N ASP A 339 14.36 57.04 -3.00
CA ASP A 339 14.93 58.20 -2.32
C ASP A 339 16.43 58.00 -2.08
N GLN A 340 17.18 59.02 -2.46
CA GLN A 340 18.64 59.11 -2.49
C GLN A 340 19.17 59.77 -1.20
N ALA A 341 20.30 59.23 -0.75
CA ALA A 341 21.28 59.62 0.28
C ALA A 341 21.39 61.05 0.89
N ALA A 342 21.52 61.04 2.24
CA ALA A 342 22.59 61.60 3.13
C ALA A 342 22.68 63.15 3.40
N PRO A 343 23.42 63.66 4.45
CA PRO A 343 24.39 62.98 5.33
C PRO A 343 24.48 63.41 6.85
N ALA A 344 25.32 62.65 7.58
CA ALA A 344 26.26 63.00 8.67
C ALA A 344 25.78 63.29 10.12
N ALA A 345 26.15 62.39 11.06
CA ALA A 345 27.15 62.65 12.11
C ALA A 345 27.50 61.36 12.92
N GLU A 346 28.77 60.99 12.92
CA GLU A 346 29.48 60.05 13.83
C GLU A 346 30.09 60.85 15.02
N PRO A 347 30.84 60.27 16.00
CA PRO A 347 30.72 58.97 16.70
C PRO A 347 30.98 59.09 18.24
N ALA A 348 30.68 58.06 19.04
CA ALA A 348 31.40 57.72 20.29
C ALA A 348 30.97 56.31 20.76
N ALA A 349 31.77 55.26 20.56
CA ALA A 349 32.88 54.82 21.42
C ALA A 349 32.44 54.17 22.75
N GLN A 350 32.44 52.83 22.82
CA GLN A 350 33.42 52.02 23.58
C GLN A 350 33.02 50.53 23.66
N ALA A 351 34.05 49.70 23.62
CA ALA A 351 34.02 48.24 23.59
C ALA A 351 34.16 47.64 25.03
N PRO A 352 34.72 46.43 25.26
CA PRO A 352 33.94 45.20 25.50
C PRO A 352 34.33 44.45 26.80
N ALA A 353 33.53 43.43 27.15
CA ALA A 353 33.89 42.23 27.95
C ALA A 353 34.37 42.45 29.42
N THR A 354 34.00 41.63 30.40
CA THR A 354 34.59 40.29 30.63
C THR A 354 34.00 39.63 31.90
N SER A 355 33.78 38.30 31.80
CA SER A 355 34.00 37.21 32.80
C SER A 355 33.67 37.37 34.30
N THR A 356 32.95 36.40 34.89
CA THR A 356 33.51 35.22 35.61
C THR A 356 32.40 34.38 36.30
N THR A 357 32.46 33.06 36.08
CA THR A 357 31.83 31.91 36.79
C THR A 357 32.36 31.78 38.24
N PRO A 358 31.98 30.77 39.09
CA PRO A 358 30.86 29.80 39.09
C PRO A 358 30.20 29.60 40.49
N GLN A 359 28.98 29.04 40.58
CA GLN A 359 28.66 28.15 41.73
C GLN A 359 27.46 27.22 41.47
N THR A 360 27.73 25.94 41.74
CA THR A 360 26.90 24.75 41.69
C THR A 360 26.03 24.61 42.94
N THR A 361 24.73 24.33 42.77
CA THR A 361 23.96 23.44 43.67
C THR A 361 22.72 22.85 42.97
N ALA A 362 22.79 21.52 42.77
CA ALA A 362 21.76 20.48 42.85
C ALA A 362 20.30 20.76 42.39
N SER A 363 19.93 20.11 41.29
CA SER A 363 18.57 19.88 40.79
C SER A 363 17.84 18.75 41.54
N PRO A 364 16.50 18.81 41.66
CA PRO A 364 15.64 17.64 41.71
C PRO A 364 14.85 17.45 40.39
N ALA A 365 14.92 16.21 39.88
CA ALA A 365 14.04 15.49 38.96
C ALA A 365 12.99 16.28 38.14
N THR A 366 13.25 16.42 36.84
CA THR A 366 12.24 16.67 35.80
C THR A 366 12.08 15.46 34.88
N GLN A 367 10.81 15.15 34.61
CA GLN A 367 10.28 14.15 33.70
C GLN A 367 10.87 14.30 32.27
N PRO A 368 10.93 13.22 31.46
CA PRO A 368 11.37 13.32 30.08
C PRO A 368 10.32 14.08 29.26
N VAL A 369 10.55 15.38 29.08
CA VAL A 369 9.88 16.18 28.05
C VAL A 369 10.32 15.63 26.69
N THR A 370 9.35 15.09 25.98
CA THR A 370 9.38 14.77 24.56
C THR A 370 9.96 15.93 23.77
N ALA A 371 11.07 15.69 23.08
CA ALA A 371 11.62 16.59 22.08
C ALA A 371 10.54 16.92 21.03
N PRO A 372 10.42 18.19 20.58
CA PRO A 372 9.56 18.53 19.46
C PRO A 372 9.95 17.69 18.24
N ALA A 373 8.94 17.07 17.63
CA ALA A 373 9.07 16.34 16.39
C ALA A 373 9.81 17.19 15.36
N ALA A 374 10.83 16.58 14.73
CA ALA A 374 11.54 17.16 13.61
C ALA A 374 10.52 17.66 12.57
N GLN A 375 10.53 18.98 12.34
CA GLN A 375 9.86 19.56 11.19
C GLN A 375 10.35 18.84 9.92
N PRO A 376 9.50 18.59 8.91
CA PRO A 376 9.98 18.11 7.62
C PRO A 376 11.05 19.09 7.13
N GLN A 377 12.29 18.59 7.04
CA GLN A 377 13.39 19.35 6.48
C GLN A 377 12.96 19.84 5.09
N PRO A 378 13.23 21.11 4.72
CA PRO A 378 12.96 21.59 3.38
C PRO A 378 13.65 20.64 2.40
N VAL A 379 12.86 20.05 1.50
CA VAL A 379 13.39 19.36 0.33
C VAL A 379 14.40 20.31 -0.31
N VAL A 380 15.67 19.92 -0.30
CA VAL A 380 16.74 20.68 -0.92
C VAL A 380 16.33 20.86 -2.38
N ALA A 381 15.96 22.08 -2.77
CA ALA A 381 15.59 22.40 -4.13
C ALA A 381 16.78 22.03 -5.01
N THR A 382 16.66 20.96 -5.79
CA THR A 382 17.68 20.63 -6.79
C THR A 382 17.79 21.83 -7.73
N ALA A 383 19.03 22.27 -7.95
CA ALA A 383 19.40 23.54 -8.55
C ALA A 383 18.68 23.82 -9.89
N ALA A 384 18.41 25.10 -10.13
CA ALA A 384 18.06 25.64 -11.43
C ALA A 384 18.87 24.98 -12.56
N ASN A 385 18.21 24.61 -13.65
CA ASN A 385 18.87 24.10 -14.85
C ASN A 385 18.73 25.11 -16.00
N PRO A 386 19.49 26.22 -15.97
CA PRO A 386 19.40 27.23 -17.01
C PRO A 386 19.76 26.67 -18.40
N SER A 387 20.55 25.59 -18.44
CA SER A 387 20.98 24.90 -19.66
C SER A 387 19.91 24.02 -20.30
N ALA A 388 18.77 23.77 -19.64
CA ALA A 388 17.67 23.04 -20.26
C ALA A 388 17.04 23.86 -21.41
N GLU A 389 16.93 23.24 -22.59
CA GLU A 389 16.20 23.79 -23.74
C GLU A 389 14.69 23.65 -23.47
N LEU A 390 13.98 24.77 -23.48
CA LEU A 390 12.53 24.83 -23.29
C LEU A 390 11.89 25.21 -24.62
N LYS A 391 11.06 24.32 -25.18
CA LYS A 391 10.21 24.61 -26.34
C LYS A 391 8.76 24.66 -25.90
N ILE A 392 8.04 25.70 -26.32
CA ILE A 392 6.65 25.93 -25.93
C ILE A 392 5.74 25.49 -27.08
N TYR A 393 4.71 24.71 -26.74
CA TYR A 393 3.70 24.22 -27.67
C TYR A 393 2.33 24.71 -27.21
N ASP A 394 1.65 25.44 -28.09
CA ASP A 394 0.30 25.91 -27.81
C ASP A 394 -0.72 24.79 -28.05
N THR A 395 -1.33 24.32 -26.96
CA THR A 395 -2.34 23.24 -27.02
C THR A 395 -3.66 23.67 -27.64
N THR A 396 -3.84 24.96 -27.95
CA THR A 396 -5.01 25.47 -28.66
C THR A 396 -4.81 25.59 -30.17
N SER A 397 -3.57 25.42 -30.65
CA SER A 397 -3.22 25.58 -32.07
C SER A 397 -3.35 24.30 -32.88
N GLN A 398 -3.13 23.12 -32.27
CA GLN A 398 -3.15 21.81 -32.94
C GLN A 398 -3.62 20.69 -31.98
N PRO A 399 -4.12 19.56 -32.50
CA PRO A 399 -4.45 18.38 -31.69
C PRO A 399 -3.25 17.86 -30.89
N ILE A 400 -3.49 17.33 -29.68
CA ILE A 400 -2.42 16.90 -28.78
C ILE A 400 -1.54 15.81 -29.38
N SER A 401 -2.13 14.88 -30.14
CA SER A 401 -1.38 13.82 -30.82
C SER A 401 -0.33 14.36 -31.80
N GLN A 402 -0.63 15.44 -32.51
CA GLN A 402 0.30 16.09 -33.43
C GLN A 402 1.41 16.83 -32.68
N LEU A 403 1.05 17.56 -31.62
CA LEU A 403 2.02 18.24 -30.77
C LEU A 403 2.98 17.26 -30.09
N LEU A 404 2.50 16.10 -29.63
CA LEU A 404 3.34 15.04 -29.07
C LEU A 404 4.31 14.46 -30.11
N ALA A 405 3.83 14.20 -31.33
CA ALA A 405 4.69 13.74 -32.42
C ALA A 405 5.76 14.78 -32.79
N GLN A 406 5.38 16.06 -32.83
CA GLN A 406 6.30 17.16 -33.08
C GLN A 406 7.33 17.31 -31.95
N ALA A 407 6.91 17.27 -30.69
CA ALA A 407 7.81 17.31 -29.54
C ALA A 407 8.81 16.14 -29.56
N GLN A 408 8.36 14.95 -29.96
CA GLN A 408 9.24 13.79 -30.12
C GLN A 408 10.27 14.01 -31.25
N GLN A 409 9.85 14.56 -32.40
CA GLN A 409 10.76 14.89 -33.50
C GLN A 409 11.76 15.98 -33.12
N ASP A 410 11.34 16.94 -32.31
CA ASP A 410 12.18 17.99 -31.74
C ASP A 410 13.18 17.49 -30.70
N GLY A 411 13.11 16.19 -30.35
CA GLY A 411 13.99 15.54 -29.39
C GLY A 411 13.64 15.86 -27.94
N ALA A 412 12.41 16.30 -27.66
CA ALA A 412 11.95 16.47 -26.29
C ALA A 412 12.00 15.12 -25.55
N THR A 413 12.47 15.16 -24.31
CA THR A 413 12.61 13.95 -23.46
C THR A 413 11.68 13.98 -22.25
N LEU A 414 11.05 15.14 -22.03
CA LEU A 414 10.00 15.37 -21.06
C LEU A 414 8.98 16.36 -21.66
N VAL A 415 7.70 16.03 -21.52
CA VAL A 415 6.58 16.94 -21.77
C VAL A 415 6.05 17.40 -20.43
N VAL A 416 5.87 18.71 -20.24
CA VAL A 416 5.20 19.30 -19.08
C VAL A 416 3.89 19.91 -19.57
N GLY A 417 2.77 19.50 -18.99
CA GLY A 417 1.43 19.74 -19.53
C GLY A 417 0.86 18.49 -20.21
N PRO A 418 -0.35 18.56 -20.78
CA PRO A 418 -1.19 19.77 -20.92
C PRO A 418 -1.91 20.17 -19.61
N LEU A 419 -2.53 21.35 -19.63
CA LEU A 419 -3.28 21.93 -18.49
C LEU A 419 -4.78 21.57 -18.48
N LEU A 420 -5.42 21.52 -19.65
CA LEU A 420 -6.85 21.26 -19.76
C LEU A 420 -7.14 19.76 -19.62
N LYS A 421 -8.20 19.40 -18.89
CA LYS A 421 -8.54 18.00 -18.62
C LYS A 421 -8.78 17.21 -19.90
N GLU A 422 -9.48 17.78 -20.89
CA GLU A 422 -9.68 17.12 -22.18
C GLU A 422 -8.36 16.74 -22.87
N ASN A 423 -7.36 17.62 -22.79
CA ASN A 423 -6.06 17.40 -23.43
C ASN A 423 -5.25 16.33 -22.66
N VAL A 424 -5.40 16.25 -21.34
CA VAL A 424 -4.77 15.18 -20.54
C VAL A 424 -5.34 13.82 -20.93
N GLU A 425 -6.66 13.72 -21.17
CA GLU A 425 -7.28 12.50 -21.66
C GLU A 425 -6.80 12.13 -23.07
N GLU A 426 -6.53 13.10 -23.94
CA GLU A 426 -5.92 12.84 -25.25
C GLU A 426 -4.50 12.29 -25.14
N VAL A 427 -3.67 12.78 -24.20
CA VAL A 427 -2.35 12.19 -23.93
C VAL A 427 -2.49 10.73 -23.53
N ILE A 428 -3.44 10.41 -22.65
CA ILE A 428 -3.72 9.04 -22.20
C ILE A 428 -4.13 8.16 -23.40
N LYS A 429 -4.94 8.68 -24.33
CA LYS A 429 -5.35 7.94 -25.54
C LYS A 429 -4.22 7.77 -26.57
N SER A 430 -3.27 8.70 -26.62
CA SER A 430 -2.19 8.70 -27.62
C SER A 430 -1.12 7.60 -27.45
N ASN A 431 -1.01 7.03 -26.24
CA ASN A 431 0.02 6.05 -25.86
C ASN A 431 1.46 6.50 -26.21
N THR A 432 1.75 7.79 -26.00
CA THR A 432 3.06 8.39 -26.28
C THR A 432 4.20 7.69 -25.53
N PRO A 433 5.38 7.52 -26.15
CA PRO A 433 6.57 7.01 -25.47
C PRO A 433 7.29 8.09 -24.64
N LEU A 434 6.90 9.37 -24.77
CA LEU A 434 7.49 10.47 -24.01
C LEU A 434 7.11 10.38 -22.53
N ASN A 435 8.01 10.84 -21.66
CA ASN A 435 7.67 11.08 -20.26
C ASN A 435 6.81 12.35 -20.18
N VAL A 436 5.69 12.29 -19.47
CA VAL A 436 4.74 13.39 -19.36
C VAL A 436 4.46 13.71 -17.90
N LEU A 437 4.60 14.99 -17.53
CA LEU A 437 4.10 15.56 -16.30
C LEU A 437 2.89 16.43 -16.63
N ALA A 438 1.69 15.83 -16.60
CA ALA A 438 0.45 16.54 -16.87
C ALA A 438 0.13 17.53 -15.74
N LEU A 439 -0.33 18.73 -16.08
CA LEU A 439 -0.62 19.80 -15.11
C LEU A 439 -2.06 19.77 -14.59
N ASN A 440 -2.71 18.63 -14.75
CA ASN A 440 -4.07 18.36 -14.29
C ASN A 440 -4.28 16.85 -14.22
N GLN A 441 -5.39 16.43 -13.62
CA GLN A 441 -5.79 15.03 -13.52
C GLN A 441 -7.12 14.78 -14.24
N PRO A 442 -7.27 13.66 -14.97
CA PRO A 442 -8.55 13.25 -15.53
C PRO A 442 -9.52 12.81 -14.41
N GLU A 443 -10.81 12.65 -14.73
CA GLU A 443 -11.77 12.11 -13.76
C GLU A 443 -11.39 10.69 -13.28
N LYS A 444 -10.78 9.90 -14.17
CA LYS A 444 -10.27 8.56 -13.88
C LYS A 444 -8.77 8.54 -14.06
N VAL A 445 -8.04 8.58 -12.94
CA VAL A 445 -6.59 8.52 -12.91
C VAL A 445 -6.12 7.12 -13.34
N GLU A 446 -5.27 7.07 -14.37
CA GLU A 446 -4.63 5.83 -14.82
C GLU A 446 -3.15 5.84 -14.42
N SER A 447 -2.70 4.79 -13.72
CA SER A 447 -1.29 4.65 -13.36
C SER A 447 -0.48 4.15 -14.56
N ARG A 448 0.42 4.98 -15.10
CA ARG A 448 1.34 4.62 -16.19
C ARG A 448 2.77 4.99 -15.85
N ALA A 449 3.74 4.22 -16.34
CA ALA A 449 5.15 4.41 -15.99
C ALA A 449 5.74 5.75 -16.49
N ASN A 450 5.23 6.27 -17.60
CA ASN A 450 5.71 7.49 -18.25
C ASN A 450 4.76 8.69 -18.08
N LEU A 451 3.77 8.63 -17.19
CA LEU A 451 2.79 9.70 -16.98
C LEU A 451 2.60 9.98 -15.49
N CYS A 452 2.87 11.21 -15.08
CA CYS A 452 2.57 11.74 -13.76
C CYS A 452 1.55 12.87 -13.87
N TYR A 453 0.72 13.01 -12.85
CA TYR A 453 -0.26 14.09 -12.74
C TYR A 453 0.14 15.04 -11.62
N PHE A 454 0.23 16.32 -11.93
CA PHE A 454 0.47 17.41 -10.99
C PHE A 454 -0.69 18.39 -11.10
N ALA A 455 -1.72 18.17 -10.27
CA ALA A 455 -2.91 19.00 -10.26
C ALA A 455 -2.98 19.78 -8.94
N LEU A 456 -3.43 21.03 -9.02
CA LEU A 456 -3.95 21.76 -7.85
C LEU A 456 -5.38 21.28 -7.61
N SER A 457 -5.50 20.01 -7.21
CA SER A 457 -6.76 19.33 -6.98
C SER A 457 -7.28 19.75 -5.61
N PRO A 458 -8.48 20.35 -5.52
CA PRO A 458 -9.01 20.72 -4.22
C PRO A 458 -9.31 19.47 -3.38
N GLU A 459 -9.45 18.28 -3.99
CA GLU A 459 -9.50 17.00 -3.28
C GLU A 459 -8.21 16.66 -2.52
N ASP A 460 -7.04 16.98 -3.07
CA ASP A 460 -5.77 16.79 -2.36
C ASP A 460 -5.63 17.81 -1.23
N GLU A 461 -6.08 19.06 -1.42
CA GLU A 461 -6.19 20.04 -0.34
C GLU A 461 -7.15 19.57 0.78
N ALA A 462 -8.25 18.92 0.43
CA ALA A 462 -9.19 18.32 1.38
C ALA A 462 -8.52 17.26 2.26
N ARG A 463 -7.73 16.39 1.63
CA ARG A 463 -6.98 15.34 2.32
C ARG A 463 -5.94 15.93 3.25
N ASP A 464 -5.25 16.98 2.80
CA ASP A 464 -4.26 17.69 3.61
C ASP A 464 -4.90 18.37 4.81
N ALA A 465 -6.04 19.04 4.60
CA ALA A 465 -6.84 19.61 5.67
C ALA A 465 -7.33 18.55 6.67
N ALA A 466 -7.83 17.40 6.19
CA ALA A 466 -8.27 16.30 7.05
C ALA A 466 -7.10 15.74 7.89
N ARG A 467 -5.93 15.55 7.28
CA ARG A 467 -4.71 15.14 8.00
C ARG A 467 -4.32 16.16 9.06
N HIS A 468 -4.36 17.44 8.72
CA HIS A 468 -4.03 18.53 9.65
C HIS A 468 -5.00 18.59 10.83
N ILE A 469 -6.32 18.52 10.58
CA ILE A 469 -7.37 18.48 11.60
C ILE A 469 -7.18 17.28 12.54
N HIS A 470 -6.87 16.11 11.99
CA HIS A 470 -6.61 14.91 12.77
C HIS A 470 -5.33 15.04 13.62
N GLN A 471 -4.25 15.61 13.07
CA GLN A 471 -3.02 15.91 13.80
C GLN A 471 -3.24 16.89 14.97
N GLN A 472 -4.23 17.79 14.86
CA GLN A 472 -4.67 18.65 15.95
C GLN A 472 -5.57 17.94 16.99
N GLY A 473 -5.80 16.63 16.85
CA GLY A 473 -6.60 15.82 17.78
C GLY A 473 -8.12 16.01 17.64
N LYS A 474 -8.60 16.64 16.57
CA LYS A 474 -10.04 16.84 16.34
C LYS A 474 -10.66 15.56 15.76
N GLN A 475 -11.74 15.08 16.38
CA GLN A 475 -12.41 13.81 16.04
C GLN A 475 -13.70 14.00 15.24
N THR A 476 -14.32 15.18 15.32
CA THR A 476 -15.63 15.48 14.70
C THR A 476 -15.58 16.79 13.89
N PRO A 477 -14.89 16.81 12.73
CA PRO A 477 -14.87 17.99 11.87
C PRO A 477 -16.23 18.22 11.20
N LEU A 478 -16.69 19.47 11.18
CA LEU A 478 -17.81 19.92 10.36
C LEU A 478 -17.28 20.31 8.98
N LEU A 479 -17.78 19.67 7.93
CA LEU A 479 -17.42 19.99 6.54
C LEU A 479 -18.57 20.74 5.87
N LEU A 480 -18.29 21.95 5.37
CA LEU A 480 -19.22 22.74 4.57
C LEU A 480 -18.80 22.67 3.11
N VAL A 481 -19.65 22.10 2.26
CA VAL A 481 -19.39 21.96 0.82
C VAL A 481 -20.52 22.59 0.03
N ARG A 482 -20.19 23.27 -1.08
CA ARG A 482 -21.20 23.78 -2.02
C ARG A 482 -21.87 22.60 -2.73
N ALA A 483 -23.20 22.58 -2.81
CA ALA A 483 -23.92 21.54 -3.55
C ALA A 483 -23.68 21.68 -5.07
N ALA A 484 -22.64 21.02 -5.59
CA ALA A 484 -22.29 20.95 -7.00
C ALA A 484 -21.82 19.53 -7.34
N ARG A 485 -21.82 19.13 -8.63
CA ARG A 485 -21.45 17.76 -9.05
C ARG A 485 -20.03 17.33 -8.61
N TRP A 486 -19.10 18.26 -8.40
CA TRP A 486 -17.76 17.97 -7.86
C TRP A 486 -17.73 17.72 -6.35
N ALA A 487 -18.78 18.10 -5.61
CA ALA A 487 -18.86 17.97 -4.15
C ALA A 487 -19.03 16.52 -3.64
N ILE A 488 -19.50 15.61 -4.50
CA ILE A 488 -19.74 14.20 -4.13
C ILE A 488 -18.42 13.45 -3.88
N VAL A 489 -17.31 13.90 -4.49
CA VAL A 489 -15.97 13.31 -4.29
C VAL A 489 -15.43 13.58 -2.87
N TRP A 490 -15.87 14.66 -2.23
CA TRP A 490 -15.39 15.11 -0.92
C TRP A 490 -15.88 14.24 0.24
N LEU A 491 -17.12 13.74 0.17
CA LEU A 491 -17.69 12.88 1.22
C LEU A 491 -17.08 11.46 1.22
N ALA A 492 -16.54 10.99 0.11
CA ALA A 492 -16.00 9.63 -0.02
C ALA A 492 -14.60 9.45 0.60
N LEU A 493 -13.98 10.52 1.11
CA LEU A 493 -12.59 10.53 1.59
C LEU A 493 -12.44 10.59 3.11
N LEU A 494 -13.55 10.67 3.86
CA LEU A 494 -13.50 10.44 5.30
C LEU A 494 -13.32 8.94 5.55
N PRO A 495 -12.39 8.53 6.43
CA PRO A 495 -12.40 7.16 6.90
C PRO A 495 -13.75 6.93 7.56
N THR A 496 -14.58 6.08 6.96
CA THR A 496 -15.74 5.52 7.64
C THR A 496 -15.18 4.78 8.85
N SER A 497 -15.30 5.39 10.02
CA SER A 497 -15.08 4.69 11.27
C SER A 497 -16.14 3.61 11.36
N GLY A 498 -15.72 2.36 11.17
CA GLY A 498 -16.51 1.15 11.26
C GLY A 498 -15.64 0.03 11.77
#